data_AF-A0A453CJM9-F1
#
_entry.id   AF-A0A453CJM9-F1
#
_cell.length_a   1.000
_cell.length_b   1.000
_cell.length_c   1.000
_cell.angle_alpha   90.00
_cell.angle_beta   90.00
_cell.angle_gamma   90.00
#
_symmetry.space_group_name_H-M   'P 1'
#
loop_
_entity.id
_entity.type
_entity.pdbx_description
1 polymer ?
#
loop_
_entity_poly.entity_id
_entity_poly.type
_entity_poly.pdbx_seq_one_letter_code
_entity_poly.pdbx_strand_id
1 'polypeptide(L)'
;FSSAKDEKEVGLCMKELNAPSFYPSLVSLWINDSFERKDLERELLAKLLVNLCKSQESLLSERVLLQGFQNVLSTLEDAVTDAPKATEFLGRIFAKVILEDVLSLTEVGVLLQDGGEEPASDQKLASEVLGSMLESIRVERGDSAMDEISARSKPHPENLRQPGLCA
;
A
#
# COMPACT_ATOMS: atom_id res chain seq x y z
N PHE A 1 -18.82 1.81 0.61
CA PHE A 1 -18.35 0.71 1.50
C PHE A 1 -19.29 0.32 2.61
N SER A 2 -20.04 1.24 3.20
CA SER A 2 -20.93 0.96 4.35
C SER A 2 -22.08 -0.04 4.08
N SER A 3 -22.33 -0.42 2.82
CA SER A 3 -23.38 -1.39 2.45
C SER A 3 -22.89 -2.71 1.84
N ALA A 4 -21.65 -2.78 1.34
CA ALA A 4 -21.10 -3.99 0.73
C ALA A 4 -20.22 -4.70 1.75
N LYS A 5 -20.84 -5.49 2.64
CA LYS A 5 -20.12 -6.42 3.54
C LYS A 5 -19.62 -7.67 2.80
N ASP A 6 -19.91 -7.80 1.50
CA ASP A 6 -19.48 -8.93 0.69
C ASP A 6 -18.37 -8.50 -0.26
N GLU A 7 -17.14 -8.93 0.03
CA GLU A 7 -15.96 -8.73 -0.80
C GLU A 7 -16.15 -9.28 -2.22
N LYS A 8 -16.98 -10.33 -2.37
CA LYS A 8 -17.33 -10.90 -3.67
C LYS A 8 -18.20 -9.95 -4.47
N GLU A 9 -19.14 -9.26 -3.82
CA GLU A 9 -19.99 -8.26 -4.48
C GLU A 9 -19.15 -7.09 -4.98
N VAL A 10 -18.19 -6.61 -4.18
CA VAL A 10 -17.23 -5.58 -4.63
C VAL A 10 -16.44 -6.05 -5.86
N GLY A 11 -15.93 -7.29 -5.83
CA GLY A 11 -15.22 -7.86 -6.96
C GLY A 11 -16.09 -7.99 -8.21
N LEU A 12 -17.36 -8.37 -8.07
CA LEU A 12 -18.31 -8.42 -9.18
C LEU A 12 -18.61 -7.03 -9.74
N CYS A 13 -18.89 -6.04 -8.88
CA CYS A 13 -19.13 -4.66 -9.32
C CYS A 13 -17.93 -4.08 -10.09
N MET A 14 -16.70 -4.37 -9.65
CA MET A 14 -15.50 -3.96 -10.39
C MET A 14 -15.46 -4.57 -11.80
N LYS A 15 -15.80 -5.86 -11.92
CA LYS A 15 -15.84 -6.54 -13.23
C LYS A 15 -16.94 -5.98 -14.12
N GLU A 16 -18.12 -5.73 -13.57
CA GLU A 16 -19.25 -5.14 -14.30
C GLU A 16 -18.94 -3.72 -14.78
N LEU A 17 -18.20 -2.95 -13.98
CA LEU A 17 -17.70 -1.64 -14.39
C LEU A 17 -16.79 -1.73 -15.63
N ASN A 18 -16.09 -2.85 -15.81
CA ASN A 18 -15.23 -3.17 -16.96
C ASN A 18 -14.26 -2.04 -17.34
N ALA A 19 -13.65 -1.42 -16.33
CA ALA A 19 -12.83 -0.22 -16.48
C ALA A 19 -11.49 -0.35 -15.72
N PRO A 20 -10.62 -1.30 -16.11
CA PRO A 20 -9.40 -1.63 -15.35
C PRO A 20 -8.41 -0.47 -15.21
N SER A 21 -8.41 0.47 -16.17
CA SER A 21 -7.60 1.70 -16.09
C SER A 21 -7.99 2.62 -14.93
N PHE A 22 -9.20 2.48 -14.39
CA PHE A 22 -9.68 3.28 -13.25
C PHE A 22 -9.42 2.61 -11.90
N TYR A 23 -8.97 1.36 -11.86
CA TYR A 23 -8.76 0.64 -10.61
C TYR A 23 -7.73 1.31 -9.67
N PRO A 24 -6.60 1.88 -10.16
CA PRO A 24 -5.72 2.64 -9.28
C PRO A 24 -6.40 3.86 -8.64
N SER A 25 -7.20 4.61 -9.40
CA SER A 25 -7.97 5.74 -8.89
C SER A 25 -9.04 5.29 -7.89
N LEU A 26 -9.65 4.13 -8.13
CA LEU A 26 -10.62 3.53 -7.23
C LEU A 26 -9.98 3.14 -5.89
N VAL A 27 -8.81 2.49 -5.91
CA VAL A 27 -8.02 2.20 -4.69
C VAL A 27 -7.69 3.48 -3.92
N SER A 28 -7.22 4.51 -4.62
CA SER A 28 -6.88 5.80 -3.99
C SER A 28 -8.09 6.46 -3.35
N LEU A 29 -9.23 6.48 -4.03
CA LEU A 29 -10.49 7.00 -3.51
C LEU A 29 -10.91 6.25 -2.24
N TRP A 30 -10.79 4.93 -2.26
CA TRP A 30 -11.16 4.08 -1.13
C TRP A 30 -10.32 4.34 0.11
N ILE A 31 -9.00 4.47 -0.07
CA ILE A 31 -8.08 4.77 1.03
C ILE A 31 -8.31 6.18 1.56
N ASN A 32 -8.42 7.18 0.68
CA ASN A 32 -8.69 8.57 1.09
C ASN A 32 -10.03 8.70 1.84
N ASP A 33 -11.12 8.08 1.35
CA ASP A 33 -12.41 8.06 2.06
C ASP A 33 -12.30 7.40 3.44
N SER A 34 -11.41 6.42 3.60
CA SER A 34 -11.24 5.69 4.86
C SER A 34 -10.58 6.50 5.98
N PHE A 35 -9.85 7.57 5.66
CA PHE A 35 -9.13 8.36 6.65
C PHE A 35 -10.07 9.03 7.67
N GLU A 36 -11.31 9.31 7.29
CA GLU A 36 -12.34 9.90 8.16
C GLU A 36 -13.28 8.86 8.80
N ARG A 37 -13.13 7.57 8.46
CA ARG A 37 -14.01 6.48 8.92
C ARG A 37 -13.66 5.98 10.32
N LYS A 38 -14.37 4.97 10.84
CA LYS A 38 -14.02 4.32 12.11
C LYS A 38 -12.95 3.25 11.90
N ASP A 39 -12.22 2.90 12.95
CA ASP A 39 -11.14 1.89 12.89
C ASP A 39 -11.61 0.55 12.29
N LEU A 40 -12.80 0.09 12.66
CA LEU A 40 -13.38 -1.12 12.08
C LEU A 40 -13.54 -1.04 10.55
N GLU A 41 -13.96 0.11 10.02
CA GLU A 41 -14.14 0.29 8.57
C GLU A 41 -12.79 0.32 7.85
N ARG A 42 -11.77 0.91 8.48
CA ARG A 42 -10.39 0.92 7.97
C ARG A 42 -9.79 -0.49 7.93
N GLU A 43 -9.99 -1.27 8.98
CA GLU A 43 -9.57 -2.68 9.01
C GLU A 43 -10.26 -3.53 7.94
N LEU A 44 -11.56 -3.28 7.71
CA LEU A 44 -12.31 -3.96 6.65
C LEU A 44 -11.80 -3.57 5.27
N LEU A 45 -11.43 -2.31 5.05
CA LEU A 45 -10.80 -1.88 3.79
C LEU A 45 -9.45 -2.58 3.57
N ALA A 46 -8.59 -2.63 4.58
CA ALA A 46 -7.29 -3.30 4.47
C ALA A 46 -7.45 -4.79 4.09
N LYS A 47 -8.41 -5.48 4.72
CA LYS A 47 -8.77 -6.88 4.38
C LYS A 47 -9.31 -6.99 2.95
N LEU A 48 -10.20 -6.09 2.55
CA LEU A 48 -10.75 -6.06 1.20
C LEU A 48 -9.67 -5.91 0.14
N LEU A 49 -8.73 -4.98 0.32
CA LEU A 49 -7.62 -4.77 -0.63
C LEU A 49 -6.79 -6.05 -0.80
N VAL A 50 -6.41 -6.70 0.31
CA VAL A 50 -5.69 -7.98 0.29
C VAL A 50 -6.49 -9.06 -0.44
N ASN A 51 -7.78 -9.20 -0.13
CA ASN A 51 -8.63 -10.22 -0.73
C ASN A 51 -8.87 -10.01 -2.23
N LEU A 52 -8.99 -8.76 -2.68
CA LEU A 52 -9.09 -8.43 -4.10
C LEU A 52 -7.77 -8.74 -4.85
N CYS A 53 -6.62 -8.55 -4.22
CA CYS A 53 -5.31 -8.92 -4.79
C CYS A 53 -5.15 -10.44 -4.86
N LYS A 54 -5.50 -11.17 -3.80
CA LYS A 54 -5.38 -12.63 -3.70
C LYS A 54 -6.53 -13.40 -4.38
N SER A 55 -7.54 -12.70 -4.88
CA SER A 55 -8.66 -13.33 -5.59
C SER A 55 -8.17 -14.11 -6.81
N GLN A 56 -8.90 -15.15 -7.22
CA GLN A 56 -8.54 -15.99 -8.38
C GLN A 56 -8.30 -15.17 -9.66
N GLU A 57 -8.96 -14.02 -9.79
CA GLU A 57 -8.87 -13.15 -10.95
C GLU A 57 -7.86 -12.02 -10.79
N SER A 58 -7.23 -11.88 -9.61
CA SER A 58 -6.23 -10.85 -9.31
C SER A 58 -6.67 -9.44 -9.74
N LEU A 59 -7.91 -9.07 -9.40
CA LEU A 59 -8.55 -7.82 -9.85
C LEU A 59 -7.70 -6.58 -9.55
N LEU A 60 -7.00 -6.61 -8.41
CA LEU A 60 -5.97 -5.65 -8.07
C LEU A 60 -4.61 -6.32 -8.19
N SER A 61 -3.98 -6.20 -9.36
CA SER A 61 -2.56 -6.55 -9.50
C SER A 61 -1.69 -5.66 -8.61
N GLU A 62 -0.51 -6.15 -8.24
CA GLU A 62 0.53 -5.39 -7.53
C GLU A 62 0.78 -4.01 -8.15
N ARG A 63 0.90 -3.94 -9.48
CA ARG A 63 1.06 -2.66 -10.22
C ARG A 63 -0.11 -1.70 -9.97
N VAL A 64 -1.35 -2.21 -10.01
CA VAL A 64 -2.55 -1.39 -9.78
C VAL A 64 -2.58 -0.87 -8.36
N LEU A 65 -2.22 -1.72 -7.40
CA LEU A 65 -2.18 -1.37 -5.99
C LEU A 65 -1.09 -0.32 -5.70
N LEU A 66 0.13 -0.50 -6.22
CA LEU A 66 1.23 0.46 -6.11
C LEU A 66 0.85 1.82 -6.71
N GLN A 67 0.25 1.85 -7.90
CA GLN A 67 -0.23 3.09 -8.50
C GLN A 67 -1.33 3.76 -7.65
N GLY A 68 -2.23 2.97 -7.06
CA GLY A 68 -3.24 3.47 -6.13
C GLY A 68 -2.61 4.11 -4.89
N PHE A 69 -1.60 3.47 -4.30
CA PHE A 69 -0.86 4.04 -3.17
C PHE A 69 -0.08 5.30 -3.55
N GLN A 70 0.54 5.34 -4.73
CA GLN A 70 1.22 6.54 -5.22
C GLN A 70 0.25 7.73 -5.28
N ASN A 71 -0.97 7.51 -5.79
CA ASN A 71 -2.00 8.53 -5.85
C ASN A 71 -2.43 8.99 -4.44
N VAL A 72 -2.51 8.09 -3.46
CA VAL A 72 -2.81 8.47 -2.05
C VAL A 72 -1.69 9.31 -1.46
N LEU A 73 -0.44 8.91 -1.66
CA LEU A 73 0.72 9.65 -1.16
C LEU A 73 0.75 11.07 -1.73
N SER A 74 0.40 11.25 -3.00
CA SER A 74 0.34 12.58 -3.63
C SER A 74 -0.74 13.52 -3.07
N THR A 75 -1.73 12.98 -2.34
CA THR A 75 -2.80 13.77 -1.69
C THR A 75 -2.74 13.69 -0.17
N LEU A 76 -1.67 13.09 0.39
CA LEU A 76 -1.60 12.77 1.80
C LEU A 76 -1.44 14.02 2.67
N GLU A 77 -0.70 15.03 2.21
CA GLU A 77 -0.53 16.29 2.94
C GLU A 77 -1.87 16.99 3.19
N ASP A 78 -2.69 17.10 2.14
CA ASP A 78 -4.05 17.64 2.25
C ASP A 78 -4.90 16.76 3.18
N ALA A 79 -4.87 15.44 3.01
CA ALA A 79 -5.65 14.51 3.83
C ALA A 79 -5.31 14.57 5.33
N VAL A 80 -4.04 14.84 5.69
CA VAL A 80 -3.62 14.98 7.10
C VAL A 80 -4.23 16.23 7.76
N THR A 81 -4.53 17.26 6.98
CA THR A 81 -5.20 18.47 7.47
C THR A 81 -6.60 18.15 8.01
N ASP A 82 -7.34 17.29 7.30
CA ASP A 82 -8.69 16.89 7.69
C ASP A 82 -8.69 15.68 8.65
N ALA A 83 -7.73 14.78 8.49
CA ALA A 83 -7.59 13.56 9.27
C ALA A 83 -6.15 13.41 9.80
N PRO A 84 -5.84 13.92 11.01
CA PRO A 84 -4.49 13.91 11.59
C PRO A 84 -3.85 12.53 11.77
N LYS A 85 -4.64 11.45 11.65
CA LYS A 85 -4.19 10.06 11.74
C LYS A 85 -4.03 9.38 10.37
N ALA A 86 -4.14 10.11 9.26
CA ALA A 86 -4.05 9.54 7.92
C ALA A 86 -2.72 8.80 7.68
N THR A 87 -1.59 9.36 8.14
CA THR A 87 -0.27 8.71 8.06
C THR A 87 -0.23 7.38 8.82
N GLU A 88 -0.79 7.34 10.02
CA GLU A 88 -0.93 6.14 10.84
C GLU A 88 -1.78 5.06 10.14
N PHE A 89 -2.92 5.46 9.58
CA PHE A 89 -3.81 4.50 8.90
C PHE A 89 -3.22 3.97 7.61
N LEU A 90 -2.57 4.82 6.82
CA LEU A 90 -1.87 4.39 5.62
C LEU A 90 -0.75 3.40 5.97
N GLY A 91 0.01 3.67 7.04
CA GLY A 91 1.04 2.75 7.56
C GLY A 91 0.48 1.38 7.93
N ARG A 92 -0.68 1.34 8.61
CA ARG A 92 -1.38 0.07 8.93
C ARG A 92 -1.83 -0.69 7.68
N ILE A 93 -2.28 0.00 6.64
CA ILE A 93 -2.65 -0.64 5.36
C ILE A 93 -1.40 -1.24 4.71
N PHE A 94 -0.28 -0.51 4.66
CA PHE A 94 0.98 -1.05 4.15
C PHE A 94 1.45 -2.27 4.94
N ALA A 95 1.38 -2.22 6.26
CA ALA A 95 1.70 -3.37 7.11
C ALA A 95 0.84 -4.58 6.74
N LYS A 96 -0.47 -4.38 6.53
CA LYS A 96 -1.37 -5.47 6.20
C LYS A 96 -1.06 -6.11 4.85
N VAL A 97 -0.77 -5.32 3.81
CA VAL A 97 -0.42 -5.87 2.49
C VAL A 97 0.93 -6.58 2.49
N ILE A 98 1.89 -6.14 3.31
CA ILE A 98 3.19 -6.81 3.48
C ILE A 98 3.02 -8.13 4.24
N LEU A 99 2.30 -8.12 5.37
CA LEU A 99 2.07 -9.29 6.22
C LEU A 99 1.29 -10.41 5.52
N GLU A 100 0.58 -10.05 4.46
CA GLU A 100 -0.20 -10.93 3.63
C GLU A 100 0.53 -11.29 2.32
N ASP A 101 1.81 -10.96 2.17
CA ASP A 101 2.60 -11.25 0.96
C ASP A 101 1.97 -10.70 -0.34
N VAL A 102 1.28 -9.56 -0.25
CA VAL A 102 0.70 -8.86 -1.43
C VAL A 102 1.70 -7.90 -2.05
N LEU A 103 2.51 -7.21 -1.22
CA LEU A 103 3.63 -6.36 -1.64
C LEU A 103 4.84 -6.65 -0.74
N SER A 104 6.04 -6.43 -1.25
CA SER A 104 7.27 -6.51 -0.44
C SER A 104 7.57 -5.21 0.30
N LEU A 105 8.40 -5.31 1.35
CA LEU A 105 8.91 -4.14 2.06
C LEU A 105 9.75 -3.24 1.14
N THR A 106 10.43 -3.82 0.14
CA THR A 106 11.23 -3.07 -0.83
C THR A 106 10.35 -2.23 -1.76
N GLU A 107 9.24 -2.77 -2.26
CA GLU A 107 8.34 -2.02 -3.14
C GLU A 107 7.68 -0.85 -2.43
N VAL A 108 7.19 -1.09 -1.21
CA VAL A 108 6.65 -0.03 -0.36
C VAL A 108 7.75 0.97 0.03
N GLY A 109 8.96 0.49 0.31
CA GLY A 109 10.11 1.33 0.63
C GLY A 109 10.54 2.23 -0.52
N VAL A 110 10.52 1.75 -1.76
CA VAL A 110 10.77 2.56 -2.96
C VAL A 110 9.67 3.61 -3.11
N LEU A 111 8.41 3.21 -2.95
CA LEU A 111 7.28 4.12 -3.06
C LEU A 111 7.37 5.31 -2.07
N LEU A 112 7.86 5.05 -0.86
CA LEU A 112 8.03 6.06 0.19
C LEU A 112 9.36 6.83 0.07
N GLN A 113 10.29 6.41 -0.79
CA GLN A 113 11.59 7.07 -1.05
C GLN A 113 11.64 7.84 -2.38
N ASP A 114 10.81 7.50 -3.37
CA ASP A 114 10.82 8.09 -4.72
C ASP A 114 10.31 9.55 -4.79
N GLY A 115 10.00 10.18 -3.66
CA GLY A 115 9.74 11.62 -3.55
C GLY A 115 11.00 12.48 -3.68
N GLY A 116 11.95 12.08 -4.53
CA GLY A 116 13.35 12.53 -4.58
C GLY A 116 13.61 14.00 -4.95
N GLU A 117 12.58 14.82 -5.11
CA GLU A 117 12.69 16.28 -5.30
C GLU A 117 11.50 17.04 -4.68
N GLU A 118 10.82 16.44 -3.71
CA GLU A 118 9.63 17.00 -3.07
C GLU A 118 9.98 17.83 -1.81
N PRO A 119 9.13 18.79 -1.41
CA PRO A 119 9.38 19.65 -0.24
C PRO A 119 9.57 18.82 1.05
N ALA A 120 10.29 19.39 2.02
CA ALA A 120 10.60 18.73 3.29
C ALA A 120 9.35 18.25 4.10
N SER A 121 8.15 18.71 3.74
CA SER A 121 6.86 18.25 4.30
C SER A 121 6.58 16.79 3.94
N ASP A 122 6.81 16.39 2.69
CA ASP A 122 6.51 15.03 2.20
C ASP A 122 7.45 14.00 2.81
N GLN A 123 8.70 14.39 3.04
CA GLN A 123 9.67 13.52 3.72
C GLN A 123 9.28 13.25 5.18
N LYS A 124 8.63 14.21 5.85
CA LYS A 124 8.09 14.01 7.20
C LYS A 124 6.92 13.03 7.18
N LEU A 125 5.95 13.23 6.29
CA LEU A 125 4.79 12.34 6.18
C LEU A 125 5.18 10.92 5.80
N ALA A 126 6.11 10.75 4.86
CA ALA A 126 6.66 9.45 4.49
C ALA A 126 7.32 8.75 5.71
N SER A 127 8.06 9.49 6.54
CA SER A 127 8.66 8.93 7.75
C SER A 127 7.63 8.49 8.80
N GLU A 128 6.52 9.22 8.95
CA GLU A 128 5.42 8.84 9.85
C GLU A 128 4.69 7.59 9.37
N VAL A 129 4.41 7.51 8.05
CA VAL A 129 3.82 6.32 7.42
C VAL A 129 4.72 5.11 7.60
N LEU A 130 6.03 5.25 7.32
CA LEU A 130 7.02 4.20 7.54
C LEU A 130 7.06 3.76 9.01
N GLY A 131 7.08 4.71 9.95
CA GLY A 131 7.10 4.41 11.38
C GLY A 131 5.87 3.61 11.82
N SER A 132 4.69 4.04 11.39
CA SER A 132 3.43 3.34 11.70
C SER A 132 3.33 1.96 11.06
N MET A 133 3.81 1.81 9.82
CA MET A 133 3.90 0.54 9.13
C MET A 133 4.78 -0.45 9.90
N LEU A 134 5.99 -0.03 10.25
CA LEU A 134 6.95 -0.90 10.97
C LEU A 134 6.44 -1.27 12.36
N GLU A 135 5.82 -0.32 13.07
CA GLU A 135 5.20 -0.59 14.36
C GLU A 135 4.05 -1.62 14.24
N SER A 136 3.21 -1.49 13.22
CA SER A 136 2.09 -2.42 12.99
C SER A 136 2.59 -3.84 12.69
N ILE A 137 3.64 -3.98 11.86
CA ILE A 137 4.27 -5.28 11.58
C ILE A 137 4.84 -5.88 12.87
N ARG A 138 5.54 -5.07 13.67
CA ARG A 138 6.11 -5.49 14.96
C ARG A 138 5.02 -5.96 15.94
N VAL A 139 3.89 -5.26 16.01
CA VAL A 139 2.77 -5.65 16.88
C VAL A 139 2.14 -6.98 16.45
N GLU A 140 1.97 -7.22 15.14
CA GLU A 140 1.27 -8.42 14.65
C GLU A 140 2.15 -9.68 14.59
N ARG A 141 3.46 -9.54 14.39
CA ARG A 141 4.37 -10.69 14.22
C ARG A 141 5.54 -10.76 15.23
N GLY A 142 5.73 -9.74 16.07
CA GLY A 142 6.86 -9.65 17.00
C GLY A 142 8.17 -9.19 16.33
N ASP A 143 9.18 -8.86 17.15
CA ASP A 143 10.46 -8.30 16.68
C ASP A 143 11.21 -9.22 15.70
N SER A 144 11.17 -10.54 15.91
CA SER A 144 11.90 -11.51 15.08
C SER A 144 11.40 -11.58 13.62
N ALA A 145 10.16 -11.15 13.35
CA ALA A 145 9.58 -11.21 12.01
C ALA A 145 10.07 -10.06 11.10
N MET A 146 10.53 -8.95 11.70
CA MET A 146 11.10 -7.84 10.94
C MET A 146 12.39 -8.26 10.24
N ASP A 147 13.19 -9.10 10.90
CA ASP A 147 14.41 -9.69 10.33
C ASP A 147 14.08 -10.64 9.17
N GLU A 148 13.02 -11.42 9.27
CA GLU A 148 12.57 -12.34 8.21
C GLU A 148 11.99 -11.60 7.00
N ILE A 149 11.12 -10.60 7.21
CA ILE A 149 10.55 -9.76 6.15
C ILE A 149 11.67 -8.99 5.43
N SER A 150 12.63 -8.45 6.19
CA SER A 150 13.82 -7.80 5.63
C SER A 150 14.70 -8.79 4.87
N ALA A 151 14.84 -10.04 5.33
CA ALA A 151 15.61 -11.07 4.64
C ALA A 151 14.98 -11.51 3.32
N ARG A 152 13.63 -11.59 3.24
CA ARG A 152 12.89 -11.87 1.99
C ARG A 152 12.94 -10.72 0.99
N SER A 153 13.06 -9.50 1.50
CA SER A 153 13.08 -8.28 0.69
C SER A 153 14.46 -7.96 0.11
N LYS A 154 15.50 -8.74 0.44
CA LYS A 154 16.84 -8.56 -0.13
C LYS A 154 16.79 -8.73 -1.66
N PRO A 155 17.12 -7.69 -2.44
CA PRO A 155 17.24 -7.85 -3.88
C PRO A 155 18.35 -8.85 -4.17
N HIS A 156 18.05 -9.85 -5.00
CA HIS A 156 19.03 -10.83 -5.44
C HIS A 156 20.21 -10.08 -6.10
N PRO A 157 21.47 -10.27 -5.66
CA PRO A 157 22.62 -9.51 -6.16
C PRO A 157 23.05 -9.82 -7.61
N GLU A 158 22.18 -10.42 -8.44
CA GLU A 158 22.54 -10.92 -9.78
C GLU A 158 22.18 -9.98 -10.95
N ASN A 159 21.95 -8.67 -10.71
CA ASN A 159 21.82 -7.71 -11.82
C ASN A 159 22.86 -6.58 -11.85
N LEU A 160 23.93 -6.70 -11.06
CA LEU A 160 25.03 -5.73 -11.04
C LEU A 160 26.40 -6.43 -11.15
N ARG A 161 26.65 -7.09 -12.28
CA ARG A 161 28.01 -7.29 -12.82
C ARG A 161 28.03 -7.19 -14.36
N GLN A 162 28.48 -6.02 -14.82
CA GLN A 162 28.96 -5.65 -16.17
C GLN A 162 30.13 -6.56 -16.63
N PRO A 163 30.54 -6.65 -17.93
CA PRO A 163 31.29 -5.57 -18.63
C PRO A 163 31.04 -5.47 -20.17
N GLY A 164 31.45 -4.34 -20.74
CA GLY A 164 31.16 -3.94 -22.13
C GLY A 164 31.81 -4.75 -23.25
N LEU A 165 31.47 -4.39 -24.48
CA LEU A 165 32.31 -4.63 -25.65
C LEU A 165 32.09 -3.50 -26.68
N CYS A 166 33.18 -2.81 -26.99
CA CYS A 166 33.32 -2.01 -28.20
C CYS A 166 33.04 -2.86 -29.44
N ALA A 167 32.39 -2.27 -30.44
CA ALA A 167 32.67 -2.49 -31.86
C ALA A 167 32.25 -1.23 -32.64
#